data_AF-A0AAV7J0T2-F1
#
_entry.id   AF-A0AAV7J0T2-F1
#
_cell.length_a   1.000
_cell.length_b   1.000
_cell.length_c   1.000
_cell.angle_alpha   90.00
_cell.angle_beta   90.00
_cell.angle_gamma   90.00
#
_symmetry.space_group_name_H-M   'P 1'
#
loop_
_entity.id
_entity.type
_entity.pdbx_description
1 polymer ?
#
loop_
_entity_poly.entity_id
_entity_poly.type
_entity_poly.pdbx_seq_one_letter_code
_entity_poly.pdbx_strand_id
1 'polypeptide(L)'
;MLRTGYGCTERKYPVLILTYPQHEATSNKERGPMACEELEVELWINVDRYIQKLTNPKIKLAISGVVFPTREGILPEPNITDGKKYYISNDTLSKMSKWLKDNEENFEDIKYDAIVYVTSSPLKNYDDDRQRYVNDNYMTAPFVCHYKNNKKSEATRPPGGIFYYNNDRDKFGINNIYGAYFIAEGFGVPYDQDVGCQGGYVMDNWNRNYDSSWSECSLSAFQKIEKNSSYSCLKWTLESIKSDQDYDDS
;
A
#
# COMPACT_ATOMS: atom_id res chain seq x y z
N MET A 1 -23.21 -8.24 26.15
CA MET A 1 -22.18 -8.84 27.04
C MET A 1 -20.83 -8.33 26.53
N LEU A 2 -20.28 -7.32 27.20
CA LEU A 2 -19.06 -6.60 26.81
C LEU A 2 -17.84 -7.51 27.02
N ARG A 3 -17.08 -7.78 25.94
CA ARG A 3 -15.78 -8.45 26.05
C ARG A 3 -14.67 -7.39 26.05
N THR A 4 -13.90 -7.44 27.13
CA THR A 4 -12.65 -6.74 27.38
C THR A 4 -11.61 -7.04 26.30
N GLY A 5 -10.84 -6.01 25.96
CA GLY A 5 -9.89 -5.98 24.84
C GLY A 5 -8.83 -7.07 24.89
N TYR A 6 -8.60 -7.67 23.72
CA TYR A 6 -7.36 -8.35 23.40
C TYR A 6 -6.37 -7.27 22.95
N GLY A 7 -5.21 -7.19 23.61
CA GLY A 7 -4.10 -6.38 23.12
C GLY A 7 -3.70 -6.83 21.71
N CYS A 8 -3.31 -5.89 20.84
CA CYS A 8 -2.87 -6.12 19.45
C CYS A 8 -1.53 -6.90 19.38
N THR A 9 -1.40 -8.07 20.03
CA THR A 9 -0.17 -8.89 20.02
C THR A 9 -0.13 -9.91 18.87
N GLU A 10 -1.24 -10.15 18.17
CA GLU A 10 -1.28 -10.86 16.88
C GLU A 10 -2.10 -10.05 15.87
N ARG A 11 -1.42 -9.30 14.99
CA ARG A 11 -2.08 -8.51 13.95
C ARG A 11 -2.64 -9.43 12.87
N LYS A 12 -3.96 -9.42 12.68
CA LYS A 12 -4.65 -10.00 11.53
C LYS A 12 -4.70 -8.97 10.40
N TYR A 13 -4.45 -9.43 9.17
CA TYR A 13 -4.17 -8.64 7.96
C TYR A 13 -5.27 -7.63 7.60
N PRO A 14 -5.00 -6.33 7.67
CA PRO A 14 -5.81 -5.36 6.95
C PRO A 14 -5.56 -5.53 5.45
N VAL A 15 -6.63 -5.72 4.68
CA VAL A 15 -6.61 -5.36 3.25
C VAL A 15 -6.95 -3.89 3.19
N LEU A 16 -5.94 -3.07 2.92
CA LEU A 16 -6.17 -1.68 2.61
C LEU A 16 -6.53 -1.57 1.14
N ILE A 17 -7.74 -1.13 0.89
CA ILE A 17 -8.18 -0.82 -0.45
C ILE A 17 -7.87 0.67 -0.65
N LEU A 18 -6.92 0.96 -1.53
CA LEU A 18 -6.49 2.32 -1.82
C LEU A 18 -7.23 2.84 -3.08
N THR A 19 -7.78 4.03 -2.95
CA THR A 19 -8.30 4.87 -4.03
C THR A 19 -7.49 6.15 -4.08
N TYR A 20 -7.48 6.83 -5.21
CA TYR A 20 -7.01 8.20 -5.28
C TYR A 20 -8.20 9.20 -5.21
N PRO A 21 -8.37 10.00 -4.13
CA PRO A 21 -9.27 11.17 -4.12
C PRO A 21 -8.69 12.45 -3.46
N GLN A 22 -9.07 13.60 -4.03
CA GLN A 22 -8.88 14.96 -3.48
C GLN A 22 -10.11 15.34 -2.61
N HIS A 23 -10.06 15.33 -1.28
CA HIS A 23 -10.04 16.54 -0.41
C HIS A 23 -9.97 16.18 1.10
N GLU A 24 -9.73 17.17 1.96
CA GLU A 24 -9.33 17.11 3.38
C GLU A 24 -10.39 16.56 4.36
N ALA A 25 -9.93 15.83 5.39
CA ALA A 25 -10.72 15.53 6.59
C ALA A 25 -10.00 16.09 7.83
N THR A 26 -10.73 16.88 8.61
CA THR A 26 -10.22 17.62 9.77
C THR A 26 -10.38 16.86 11.11
N SER A 27 -9.29 16.84 11.86
CA SER A 27 -9.15 17.09 13.32
C SER A 27 -9.81 16.18 14.38
N ASN A 28 -8.93 15.45 15.08
CA ASN A 28 -8.70 15.33 16.53
C ASN A 28 -9.88 15.30 17.54
N LYS A 29 -9.85 14.23 18.37
CA LYS A 29 -10.23 14.22 19.79
C LYS A 29 -9.33 13.23 20.55
N GLU A 30 -9.05 13.54 21.81
CA GLU A 30 -8.25 12.75 22.76
C GLU A 30 -8.72 11.29 22.80
N ARG A 31 -7.83 10.32 22.55
CA ARG A 31 -8.19 8.88 22.44
C ARG A 31 -7.57 8.02 23.53
N GLY A 32 -8.39 7.13 24.09
CA GLY A 32 -7.96 5.96 24.86
C GLY A 32 -7.25 4.92 23.98
N PRO A 33 -7.13 3.65 24.41
CA PRO A 33 -6.43 2.63 23.63
C PRO A 33 -7.04 2.52 22.21
N MET A 34 -6.20 2.81 21.22
CA MET A 34 -6.53 2.85 19.80
C MET A 34 -6.85 1.44 19.29
N ALA A 35 -7.99 1.26 18.63
CA ALA A 35 -8.32 -0.02 17.99
C ALA A 35 -7.33 -0.30 16.86
N CYS A 36 -7.02 -1.58 16.56
CA CYS A 36 -6.02 -1.90 15.53
C CYS A 36 -6.44 -1.34 14.14
N GLU A 37 -7.74 -1.09 13.91
CA GLU A 37 -8.27 -0.40 12.72
C GLU A 37 -7.76 1.05 12.59
N GLU A 38 -7.76 1.78 13.70
CA GLU A 38 -7.35 3.20 13.71
C GLU A 38 -5.85 3.35 13.49
N LEU A 39 -5.04 2.42 13.99
CA LEU A 39 -3.57 2.41 13.78
C LEU A 39 -3.21 2.24 12.30
N GLU A 40 -3.92 1.36 11.60
CA GLU A 40 -3.65 1.10 10.19
C GLU A 40 -4.09 2.30 9.33
N VAL A 41 -5.25 2.89 9.61
CA VAL A 41 -5.67 4.12 8.92
C VAL A 41 -4.68 5.27 9.19
N GLU A 42 -4.22 5.43 10.43
CA GLU A 42 -3.25 6.48 10.79
C GLU A 42 -1.91 6.32 10.07
N LEU A 43 -1.38 5.08 9.99
CA LEU A 43 -0.19 4.78 9.21
C LEU A 43 -0.34 5.30 7.78
N TRP A 44 -1.44 4.95 7.10
CA TRP A 44 -1.62 5.30 5.69
C TRP A 44 -1.94 6.78 5.46
N ILE A 45 -2.56 7.47 6.42
CA ILE A 45 -2.64 8.94 6.44
C ILE A 45 -1.24 9.55 6.52
N ASN A 46 -0.35 8.98 7.33
CA ASN A 46 1.03 9.48 7.43
C ASN A 46 1.85 9.18 6.16
N VAL A 47 1.63 8.01 5.53
CA VAL A 47 2.19 7.70 4.21
C VAL A 47 1.75 8.74 3.17
N ASP A 48 0.46 9.06 3.13
CA ASP A 48 -0.09 10.09 2.25
C ASP A 48 0.59 11.46 2.48
N ARG A 49 0.79 11.87 3.74
CA ARG A 49 1.52 13.11 4.06
C ARG A 49 2.94 13.14 3.50
N TYR A 50 3.64 12.00 3.44
CA TYR A 50 4.97 11.93 2.82
C TYR A 50 4.90 12.03 1.29
N ILE A 51 3.91 11.38 0.68
CA ILE A 51 3.66 11.46 -0.77
C ILE A 51 3.27 12.90 -1.17
N GLN A 52 2.46 13.59 -0.37
CA GLN A 52 2.05 14.98 -0.63
C GLN A 52 3.20 16.00 -0.56
N LYS A 53 4.39 15.63 -0.06
CA LYS A 53 5.59 16.47 -0.18
C LYS A 53 6.04 16.63 -1.64
N LEU A 54 5.57 15.78 -2.54
CA LEU A 54 5.74 15.96 -3.99
C LEU A 54 4.96 17.22 -4.42
N THR A 55 5.69 18.26 -4.81
CA THR A 55 5.08 19.53 -5.23
C THR A 55 4.64 19.51 -6.70
N ASN A 56 5.24 18.64 -7.51
CA ASN A 56 4.93 18.48 -8.93
C ASN A 56 5.39 17.10 -9.47
N PRO A 57 4.50 16.14 -9.72
CA PRO A 57 3.04 16.24 -9.62
C PRO A 57 2.55 16.23 -8.17
N LYS A 58 1.36 16.80 -7.93
CA LYS A 58 0.67 16.64 -6.65
C LYS A 58 -0.04 15.29 -6.61
N ILE A 59 0.41 14.41 -5.73
CA ILE A 59 -0.16 13.08 -5.54
C ILE A 59 -0.82 13.03 -4.17
N LYS A 60 -2.04 12.48 -4.11
CA LYS A 60 -2.76 12.22 -2.87
C LYS A 60 -3.27 10.79 -2.86
N LEU A 61 -3.00 10.07 -1.79
CA LEU A 61 -3.62 8.78 -1.55
C LEU A 61 -4.95 8.99 -0.82
N ALA A 62 -5.93 8.14 -1.07
CA ALA A 62 -6.86 7.83 0.00
C ALA A 62 -7.24 6.36 0.05
N ILE A 63 -8.05 6.11 1.05
CA ILE A 63 -8.40 4.80 1.52
C ILE A 63 -9.86 4.64 1.13
N SER A 64 -10.15 3.73 0.19
CA SER A 64 -11.52 3.44 -0.23
C SER A 64 -12.23 2.62 0.82
N GLY A 65 -11.46 1.82 1.55
CA GLY A 65 -11.96 0.91 2.56
C GLY A 65 -10.82 0.15 3.23
N VAL A 66 -11.13 -0.43 4.38
CA VAL A 66 -10.24 -1.33 5.10
C VAL A 66 -11.01 -2.60 5.41
N VAL A 67 -10.48 -3.75 5.01
CA VAL A 67 -11.10 -5.05 5.26
C VAL A 67 -10.30 -5.79 6.32
N PHE A 68 -10.98 -6.21 7.39
CA PHE A 68 -10.40 -7.01 8.46
C PHE A 68 -11.01 -8.43 8.44
N PRO A 69 -10.22 -9.48 8.18
CA PRO A 69 -10.70 -10.85 8.28
C PRO A 69 -10.97 -11.19 9.76
N THR A 70 -12.23 -11.46 10.08
CA THR A 70 -12.64 -11.79 11.46
C THR A 70 -12.58 -13.28 11.76
N ARG A 71 -12.45 -14.13 10.74
CA ARG A 71 -12.37 -15.60 10.86
C ARG A 71 -11.01 -16.11 10.38
N GLU A 72 -10.58 -17.21 10.98
CA GLU A 72 -9.39 -17.95 10.55
C GLU A 72 -9.61 -18.63 9.19
N GLY A 73 -8.53 -18.90 8.46
CA GLY A 73 -8.58 -19.56 7.15
C GLY A 73 -9.15 -18.73 5.99
N ILE A 74 -9.57 -17.48 6.22
CA ILE A 74 -9.95 -16.56 5.14
C ILE A 74 -8.69 -16.19 4.34
N LEU A 75 -7.58 -15.94 5.04
CA LEU A 75 -6.32 -15.52 4.44
C LEU A 75 -5.27 -16.64 4.50
N PRO A 76 -4.22 -16.59 3.67
CA PRO A 76 -3.14 -17.56 3.70
C PRO A 76 -2.54 -17.67 5.10
N GLU A 77 -2.40 -18.91 5.56
CA GLU A 77 -1.67 -19.19 6.80
C GLU A 77 -0.17 -18.91 6.60
N PRO A 78 0.52 -18.36 7.60
CA PRO A 78 1.95 -18.14 7.52
C PRO A 78 2.68 -19.48 7.49
N ASN A 79 3.81 -19.50 6.79
CA ASN A 79 4.75 -20.61 6.91
C ASN A 79 5.46 -20.52 8.25
N ILE A 80 5.77 -21.68 8.83
CA ILE A 80 6.49 -21.77 10.10
C ILE A 80 7.78 -22.56 9.86
N THR A 81 8.92 -21.98 10.21
CA THR A 81 10.22 -22.66 10.20
C THR A 81 11.00 -22.21 11.41
N ASP A 82 11.51 -23.16 12.20
CA ASP A 82 12.21 -22.90 13.47
C ASP A 82 11.43 -21.98 14.43
N GLY A 83 10.11 -22.14 14.48
CA GLY A 83 9.21 -21.33 15.31
C GLY A 83 8.97 -19.89 14.81
N LYS A 84 9.53 -19.50 13.67
CA LYS A 84 9.32 -18.18 13.06
C LYS A 84 8.23 -18.25 11.99
N LYS A 85 7.23 -17.37 12.10
CA LYS A 85 6.16 -17.17 11.12
C LYS A 85 6.64 -16.25 9.99
N TYR A 86 6.38 -16.61 8.74
CA TYR A 86 6.69 -15.75 7.58
C TYR A 86 5.75 -16.02 6.40
N TYR A 87 5.70 -15.08 5.45
CA TYR A 87 4.94 -15.21 4.21
C TYR A 87 5.86 -15.34 3.01
N ILE A 88 5.49 -16.20 2.07
CA ILE A 88 6.13 -16.24 0.76
C ILE A 88 5.47 -15.17 -0.10
N SER A 89 6.18 -14.09 -0.46
CA SER A 89 5.54 -12.88 -0.99
C SER A 89 4.66 -13.15 -2.21
N ASN A 90 5.21 -13.84 -3.22
CA ASN A 90 4.54 -14.12 -4.49
C ASN A 90 3.34 -15.07 -4.33
N ASP A 91 3.50 -16.13 -3.53
CA ASP A 91 2.44 -17.11 -3.25
C ASP A 91 1.30 -16.47 -2.43
N THR A 92 1.67 -15.71 -1.40
CA THR A 92 0.72 -14.99 -0.53
C THR A 92 -0.07 -13.99 -1.35
N LEU A 93 0.60 -13.16 -2.16
CA LEU A 93 -0.08 -12.19 -2.99
C LEU A 93 -1.02 -12.87 -3.98
N SER A 94 -0.62 -14.00 -4.57
CA SER A 94 -1.50 -14.77 -5.47
C SER A 94 -2.77 -15.25 -4.78
N LYS A 95 -2.62 -15.84 -3.59
CA LYS A 95 -3.76 -16.38 -2.83
C LYS A 95 -4.68 -15.26 -2.35
N MET A 96 -4.13 -14.15 -1.85
CA MET A 96 -4.89 -12.97 -1.44
C MET A 96 -5.65 -12.36 -2.62
N SER A 97 -4.97 -12.23 -3.76
CA SER A 97 -5.57 -11.73 -5.01
C SER A 97 -6.72 -12.59 -5.49
N LYS A 98 -6.53 -13.92 -5.46
CA LYS A 98 -7.57 -14.88 -5.79
C LYS A 98 -8.75 -14.77 -4.83
N TRP A 99 -8.49 -14.72 -3.52
CA TRP A 99 -9.54 -14.57 -2.52
C TRP A 99 -10.38 -13.32 -2.78
N LEU A 100 -9.76 -12.18 -3.03
CA LEU A 100 -10.50 -10.96 -3.33
C LEU A 100 -11.37 -11.11 -4.57
N LYS A 101 -10.82 -11.68 -5.66
CA LYS A 101 -11.56 -11.93 -6.89
C LYS A 101 -12.75 -12.86 -6.66
N ASP A 102 -12.55 -13.93 -5.88
CA ASP A 102 -13.59 -14.90 -5.54
C ASP A 102 -14.67 -14.31 -4.61
N ASN A 103 -14.49 -13.09 -4.10
CA ASN A 103 -15.41 -12.39 -3.21
C ASN A 103 -15.72 -10.96 -3.72
N GLU A 104 -15.49 -10.68 -5.01
CA GLU A 104 -15.58 -9.32 -5.56
C GLU A 104 -16.99 -8.72 -5.42
N GLU A 105 -18.04 -9.56 -5.39
CA GLU A 105 -19.41 -9.13 -5.17
C GLU A 105 -19.63 -8.42 -3.83
N ASN A 106 -18.77 -8.68 -2.83
CA ASN A 106 -18.85 -8.04 -1.51
C ASN A 106 -18.20 -6.63 -1.51
N PHE A 107 -17.56 -6.25 -2.61
CA PHE A 107 -16.81 -5.00 -2.74
C PHE A 107 -17.24 -4.17 -3.95
N GLU A 108 -18.38 -4.48 -4.59
CA GLU A 108 -18.85 -3.80 -5.81
C GLU A 108 -19.01 -2.29 -5.64
N ASP A 109 -19.42 -1.85 -4.44
CA ASP A 109 -19.58 -0.43 -4.09
C ASP A 109 -18.24 0.28 -3.85
N ILE A 110 -17.15 -0.47 -3.67
CA ILE A 110 -15.83 0.08 -3.36
C ILE A 110 -15.02 0.20 -4.65
N LYS A 111 -14.84 1.45 -5.10
CA LYS A 111 -13.94 1.75 -6.22
C LYS A 111 -12.49 1.86 -5.73
N TYR A 112 -11.57 1.17 -6.40
CA TYR A 112 -10.16 1.18 -6.02
C TYR A 112 -9.22 0.99 -7.21
N ASP A 113 -7.99 1.48 -7.05
CA ASP A 113 -6.93 1.41 -8.06
C ASP A 113 -5.84 0.42 -7.67
N ALA A 114 -5.60 0.24 -6.36
CA ALA A 114 -4.61 -0.68 -5.84
C ALA A 114 -5.02 -1.25 -4.49
N ILE A 115 -4.42 -2.39 -4.14
CA ILE A 115 -4.69 -3.10 -2.90
C ILE A 115 -3.39 -3.36 -2.16
N VAL A 116 -3.39 -3.03 -0.88
CA VAL A 116 -2.25 -3.27 -0.01
C VAL A 116 -2.63 -4.24 1.09
N TYR A 117 -1.96 -5.39 1.10
CA TYR A 117 -2.08 -6.37 2.16
C TYR A 117 -1.06 -6.03 3.25
N VAL A 118 -1.51 -5.62 4.42
CA VAL A 118 -0.60 -5.28 5.51
C VAL A 118 -0.37 -6.51 6.40
N THR A 119 0.89 -6.78 6.77
CA THR A 119 1.27 -7.91 7.62
C THR A 119 2.36 -7.50 8.60
N SER A 120 2.34 -8.05 9.82
CA SER A 120 3.47 -7.95 10.76
C SER A 120 4.37 -9.18 10.78
N SER A 121 4.08 -10.17 9.93
CA SER A 121 4.97 -11.31 9.72
C SER A 121 5.94 -11.00 8.57
N PRO A 122 7.25 -11.28 8.74
CA PRO A 122 8.24 -11.06 7.69
C PRO A 122 7.88 -11.73 6.37
N LEU A 123 8.40 -11.17 5.29
CA LEU A 123 8.28 -11.74 3.95
C LEU A 123 9.53 -12.56 3.58
N LYS A 124 9.34 -13.50 2.67
CA LYS A 124 10.40 -14.30 2.05
C LYS A 124 10.14 -14.31 0.55
N ASN A 125 11.13 -13.87 -0.23
CA ASN A 125 11.09 -13.96 -1.68
C ASN A 125 11.89 -15.20 -2.13
N TYR A 126 11.36 -15.96 -3.09
CA TYR A 126 12.02 -17.16 -3.62
C TYR A 126 12.89 -16.90 -4.85
N ASP A 127 12.85 -15.69 -5.42
CA ASP A 127 13.60 -15.36 -6.64
C ASP A 127 15.12 -15.22 -6.42
N ASP A 128 15.60 -15.22 -5.17
CA ASP A 128 17.02 -15.19 -4.87
C ASP A 128 17.48 -16.61 -4.51
N ASP A 129 18.42 -17.18 -5.26
CA ASP A 129 19.05 -18.50 -5.03
C ASP A 129 19.57 -18.66 -3.58
N ARG A 130 19.69 -17.54 -2.88
CA ARG A 130 19.91 -17.44 -1.44
C ARG A 130 18.56 -17.14 -0.80
N GLN A 131 17.89 -18.16 -0.27
CA GLN A 131 16.64 -18.05 0.52
C GLN A 131 16.77 -17.11 1.73
N ARG A 132 16.88 -15.81 1.50
CA ARG A 132 17.04 -14.78 2.52
C ARG A 132 15.66 -14.38 3.00
N TYR A 133 15.52 -14.24 4.32
CA TYR A 133 14.40 -13.50 4.87
C TYR A 133 14.50 -12.06 4.37
N VAL A 134 13.51 -11.64 3.59
CA VAL A 134 13.45 -10.29 3.08
C VAL A 134 12.53 -9.55 4.05
N ASN A 135 13.12 -8.84 5.01
CA ASN A 135 12.39 -7.93 5.91
C ASN A 135 11.98 -6.66 5.16
N ASP A 136 11.29 -6.84 4.03
CA ASP A 136 10.95 -5.79 3.10
C ASP A 136 9.54 -5.98 2.56
N ASN A 137 9.05 -4.94 1.90
CA ASN A 137 7.76 -4.93 1.24
C ASN A 137 7.84 -5.69 -0.09
N TYR A 138 6.69 -6.07 -0.63
CA TYR A 138 6.61 -6.71 -1.94
C TYR A 138 5.53 -6.05 -2.79
N MET A 139 5.94 -5.33 -3.83
CA MET A 139 5.05 -4.68 -4.78
C MET A 139 5.11 -5.39 -6.13
N THR A 140 3.98 -5.56 -6.82
CA THR A 140 4.00 -5.94 -8.24
C THR A 140 4.32 -4.71 -9.07
N ALA A 141 5.60 -4.34 -9.14
CA ALA A 141 6.08 -3.24 -9.97
C ALA A 141 5.94 -3.58 -11.48
N PRO A 142 5.68 -2.61 -12.38
CA PRO A 142 4.87 -1.39 -12.23
C PRO A 142 3.52 -1.59 -12.97
N PHE A 143 2.46 -1.93 -12.24
CA PHE A 143 1.20 -2.36 -12.88
C PHE A 143 -0.08 -1.69 -12.37
N VAL A 144 -0.01 -0.59 -11.61
CA VAL A 144 -1.21 0.07 -11.05
C VAL A 144 -2.30 0.29 -12.12
N CYS A 145 -1.91 0.63 -13.36
CA CYS A 145 -2.86 0.77 -14.46
C CYS A 145 -2.85 -0.32 -15.53
N HIS A 146 -1.96 -1.30 -15.46
CA HIS A 146 -1.83 -2.31 -16.52
C HIS A 146 -2.93 -3.37 -16.51
N TYR A 147 -3.68 -3.49 -15.40
CA TYR A 147 -4.76 -4.47 -15.25
C TYR A 147 -5.86 -4.34 -16.32
N LYS A 148 -6.16 -3.12 -16.79
CA LYS A 148 -7.29 -2.88 -17.72
C LYS A 148 -6.98 -3.17 -19.19
N ASN A 149 -5.71 -3.19 -19.60
CA ASN A 149 -5.34 -3.20 -21.03
C ASN A 149 -5.07 -4.58 -21.62
N ASN A 150 -4.94 -5.62 -20.79
CA ASN A 150 -4.53 -6.94 -21.27
C ASN A 150 -5.66 -7.97 -21.14
N LYS A 151 -6.71 -7.85 -21.98
CA LYS A 151 -7.87 -8.77 -22.00
C LYS A 151 -7.52 -10.24 -22.25
N LYS A 152 -6.27 -10.55 -22.67
CA LYS A 152 -5.79 -11.91 -22.98
C LYS A 152 -4.96 -12.56 -21.89
N SER A 153 -4.43 -11.79 -20.93
CA SER A 153 -3.91 -12.37 -19.71
C SER A 153 -4.98 -12.19 -18.65
N GLU A 154 -5.50 -13.28 -18.14
CA GLU A 154 -6.00 -13.34 -16.77
C GLU A 154 -4.87 -12.81 -15.86
N ALA A 155 -4.72 -11.50 -15.72
CA ALA A 155 -3.85 -10.92 -14.73
C ALA A 155 -4.54 -11.27 -13.40
N THR A 156 -4.19 -12.44 -12.86
CA THR A 156 -4.78 -13.07 -11.67
C THR A 156 -4.57 -12.27 -10.39
N ARG A 157 -4.01 -11.06 -10.49
CA ARG A 157 -3.64 -10.20 -9.38
C ARG A 157 -4.12 -8.77 -9.61
N PRO A 158 -4.96 -8.21 -8.72
CA PRO A 158 -5.21 -6.78 -8.71
C PRO A 158 -3.90 -6.05 -8.46
N PRO A 159 -3.74 -4.81 -8.96
CA PRO A 159 -2.54 -4.04 -8.72
C PRO A 159 -2.31 -3.81 -7.22
N GLY A 160 -1.04 -3.88 -6.80
CA GLY A 160 -0.66 -3.60 -5.42
C GLY A 160 0.36 -4.59 -4.87
N GLY A 161 0.30 -4.85 -3.57
CA GLY A 161 1.36 -5.61 -2.92
C GLY A 161 1.13 -5.94 -1.46
N ILE A 162 2.17 -6.44 -0.82
CA ILE A 162 2.20 -6.78 0.59
C ILE A 162 3.15 -5.81 1.30
N PHE A 163 2.60 -5.06 2.25
CA PHE A 163 3.35 -4.15 3.11
C PHE A 163 3.69 -4.85 4.42
N TYR A 164 4.98 -4.98 4.70
CA TYR A 164 5.48 -5.54 5.95
C TYR A 164 5.62 -4.44 7.00
N TYR A 165 4.64 -4.39 7.90
CA TYR A 165 4.69 -3.54 9.07
C TYR A 165 5.66 -4.12 10.11
N ASN A 166 6.72 -3.38 10.42
CA ASN A 166 7.69 -3.77 11.42
C ASN A 166 7.50 -2.95 12.70
N ASN A 167 7.08 -3.61 13.79
CA ASN A 167 6.86 -2.98 15.09
C ASN A 167 8.12 -2.30 15.65
N ASP A 168 9.31 -2.85 15.38
CA ASP A 168 10.56 -2.26 15.88
C ASP A 168 10.92 -0.97 15.13
N ARG A 169 10.46 -0.84 13.87
CA ARG A 169 10.65 0.35 13.03
C ARG A 169 9.67 1.48 13.39
N ASP A 170 8.53 1.14 13.99
CA ASP A 170 7.47 2.11 14.27
C ASP A 170 7.89 3.19 15.27
N LYS A 171 8.82 2.87 16.18
CA LYS A 171 9.36 3.79 17.18
C LYS A 171 9.95 5.09 16.61
N PHE A 172 10.25 5.11 15.31
CA PHE A 172 10.82 6.26 14.61
C PHE A 172 9.98 6.72 13.42
N GLY A 173 8.72 6.26 13.31
CA GLY A 173 7.86 6.57 12.16
C GLY A 173 8.37 6.01 10.83
N ILE A 174 9.29 5.04 10.87
CA ILE A 174 9.96 4.51 9.67
C ILE A 174 8.96 3.77 8.78
N ASN A 175 7.94 3.12 9.34
CA ASN A 175 6.89 2.47 8.56
C ASN A 175 6.19 3.46 7.61
N ASN A 176 6.06 4.73 7.99
CA ASN A 176 5.47 5.76 7.14
C ASN A 176 6.34 6.04 5.90
N ILE A 177 7.66 6.08 6.06
CA ILE A 177 8.61 6.29 4.97
C ILE A 177 8.66 5.07 4.05
N TYR A 178 8.69 3.86 4.63
CA TYR A 178 8.62 2.61 3.86
C TYR A 178 7.29 2.48 3.11
N GLY A 179 6.18 2.97 3.68
CA GLY A 179 4.90 3.00 2.98
C GLY A 179 4.95 3.94 1.78
N ALA A 180 5.58 5.12 1.92
CA ALA A 180 5.74 6.05 0.80
C ALA A 180 6.64 5.47 -0.31
N TYR A 181 7.77 4.88 0.08
CA TYR A 181 8.65 4.09 -0.79
C TYR A 181 7.88 3.00 -1.53
N PHE A 182 7.11 2.18 -0.81
CA PHE A 182 6.35 1.07 -1.35
C PHE A 182 5.31 1.53 -2.39
N ILE A 183 4.63 2.66 -2.12
CA ILE A 183 3.70 3.26 -3.07
C ILE A 183 4.43 3.77 -4.32
N ALA A 184 5.57 4.44 -4.15
CA ALA A 184 6.38 4.92 -5.27
C ALA A 184 6.89 3.79 -6.17
N GLU A 185 7.27 2.63 -5.61
CA GLU A 185 7.56 1.42 -6.39
C GLU A 185 6.35 0.97 -7.21
N GLY A 186 5.15 1.04 -6.63
CA GLY A 186 3.90 0.73 -7.34
C GLY A 186 3.67 1.65 -8.54
N PHE A 187 4.05 2.92 -8.40
CA PHE A 187 4.08 3.89 -9.50
C PHE A 187 5.21 3.66 -10.51
N GLY A 188 6.13 2.72 -10.27
CA GLY A 188 7.28 2.44 -11.13
C GLY A 188 8.40 3.46 -11.00
N VAL A 189 8.49 4.16 -9.86
CA VAL A 189 9.64 5.01 -9.55
C VAL A 189 10.84 4.10 -9.25
N PRO A 190 11.97 4.25 -9.95
CA PRO A 190 13.16 3.43 -9.72
C PRO A 190 13.87 3.86 -8.43
N TYR A 191 14.75 2.99 -7.92
CA TYR A 191 15.66 3.38 -6.85
C TYR A 191 16.62 4.47 -7.32
N ASP A 192 16.99 5.36 -6.41
CA ASP A 192 17.85 6.50 -6.73
C ASP A 192 19.20 6.04 -7.30
N GLN A 193 19.78 4.98 -6.75
CA GLN A 193 21.05 4.41 -7.16
C GLN A 193 21.00 3.81 -8.57
N ASP A 194 19.87 3.22 -8.95
CA ASP A 194 19.71 2.58 -10.26
C ASP A 194 19.71 3.61 -11.39
N VAL A 195 19.41 4.87 -11.07
CA VAL A 195 19.39 6.00 -12.01
C VAL A 195 20.49 7.03 -11.73
N GLY A 196 21.45 6.70 -10.87
CA GLY A 196 22.64 7.52 -10.61
C GLY A 196 22.43 8.73 -9.69
N CYS A 197 21.32 8.79 -8.95
CA CYS A 197 21.11 9.77 -7.89
C CYS A 197 21.86 9.39 -6.60
N GLN A 198 22.17 10.39 -5.78
CA GLN A 198 22.73 10.18 -4.46
C GLN A 198 21.70 9.48 -3.56
N GLY A 199 22.16 8.57 -2.70
CA GLY A 199 21.34 8.00 -1.63
C GLY A 199 21.03 8.98 -0.50
N GLY A 200 20.15 8.56 0.39
CA GLY A 200 19.69 9.26 1.59
C GLY A 200 18.21 9.67 1.54
N TYR A 201 17.54 9.46 0.41
CA TYR A 201 16.15 9.86 0.18
C TYR A 201 15.17 8.68 0.29
N VAL A 202 13.88 8.96 0.12
CA VAL A 202 12.81 7.95 0.22
C VAL A 202 13.05 6.72 -0.66
N MET A 203 13.61 6.88 -1.87
CA MET A 203 13.84 5.79 -2.84
C MET A 203 15.25 5.19 -2.79
N ASP A 204 15.95 5.35 -1.67
CA ASP A 204 17.27 4.75 -1.45
C ASP A 204 17.16 3.23 -1.12
N ASN A 205 17.79 2.36 -1.93
CA ASN A 205 17.79 0.91 -1.69
C ASN A 205 18.89 0.38 -0.74
N TRP A 206 19.82 1.22 -0.24
CA TRP A 206 20.97 0.85 0.61
C TRP A 206 20.99 1.54 1.96
N ASN A 207 20.50 2.77 2.05
CA ASN A 207 20.67 3.63 3.21
C ASN A 207 19.38 3.82 3.99
N ARG A 208 19.44 3.45 5.26
CA ARG A 208 18.37 3.62 6.24
C ARG A 208 18.56 4.87 7.09
N ASN A 209 19.39 5.82 6.65
CA ASN A 209 19.50 7.13 7.29
C ASN A 209 18.47 8.04 6.63
N TYR A 210 17.31 8.11 7.26
CA TYR A 210 16.07 8.56 6.65
C TYR A 210 15.98 10.09 6.58
N ASP A 211 16.52 10.70 5.52
CA ASP A 211 15.88 11.92 5.03
C ASP A 211 14.52 11.51 4.47
N SER A 212 13.49 12.22 4.89
CA SER A 212 12.13 11.96 4.46
C SER A 212 11.72 12.80 3.24
N SER A 213 12.74 13.26 2.51
CA SER A 213 12.65 14.06 1.29
C SER A 213 12.80 13.16 0.07
N TRP A 214 12.23 13.61 -1.04
CA TRP A 214 12.38 12.95 -2.35
C TRP A 214 13.61 13.50 -3.07
N SER A 215 14.35 12.62 -3.75
CA SER A 215 15.45 13.02 -4.62
C SER A 215 14.94 13.73 -5.89
N GLU A 216 15.82 14.44 -6.59
CA GLU A 216 15.50 14.99 -7.91
C GLU A 216 15.15 13.89 -8.95
N CYS A 217 15.79 12.71 -8.86
CA CYS A 217 15.48 11.59 -9.76
C CYS A 217 14.07 11.04 -9.51
N SER A 218 13.69 10.85 -8.25
CA SER A 218 12.35 10.42 -7.87
C SER A 218 11.29 11.42 -8.32
N LEU A 219 11.53 12.72 -8.11
CA LEU A 219 10.65 13.79 -8.60
C LEU A 219 10.51 13.75 -10.13
N SER A 220 11.62 13.60 -10.87
CA SER A 220 11.60 13.49 -12.32
C SER A 220 10.83 12.26 -12.80
N ALA A 221 10.95 11.13 -12.10
CA ALA A 221 10.21 9.91 -12.41
C ALA A 221 8.69 10.12 -12.27
N PHE A 222 8.23 10.73 -11.17
CA PHE A 222 6.82 11.07 -10.98
C PHE A 222 6.28 12.02 -12.07
N GLN A 223 7.05 13.01 -12.49
CA GLN A 223 6.65 13.90 -13.59
C GLN A 223 6.51 13.17 -14.93
N LYS A 224 7.35 12.16 -15.19
CA LYS A 224 7.22 11.32 -16.38
C LYS A 224 5.97 10.45 -16.31
N ILE A 225 5.63 9.93 -15.14
CA ILE A 225 4.42 9.14 -14.89
C ILE A 225 3.16 9.97 -15.18
N GLU A 226 3.10 11.23 -14.73
CA GLU A 226 1.97 12.13 -15.01
C GLU A 226 1.70 12.31 -16.51
N LYS A 227 2.77 12.36 -17.32
CA LYS A 227 2.69 12.54 -18.78
C LYS A 227 2.46 11.23 -19.54
N ASN A 228 2.59 10.08 -18.87
CA ASN A 228 2.50 8.78 -19.50
C ASN A 228 1.04 8.28 -19.55
N SER A 229 0.53 8.02 -20.75
CA SER A 229 -0.86 7.55 -20.97
C SER A 229 -1.14 6.17 -20.36
N SER A 230 -0.10 5.35 -20.11
CA SER A 230 -0.24 4.08 -19.40
C SER A 230 -0.75 4.26 -17.96
N TYR A 231 -0.61 5.45 -17.37
CA TYR A 231 -1.12 5.78 -16.02
C TYR A 231 -2.46 6.53 -16.04
N SER A 232 -3.17 6.53 -17.17
CA SER A 232 -4.47 7.21 -17.32
C SER A 232 -5.55 6.70 -16.35
N CYS A 233 -5.45 5.45 -15.86
CA CYS A 233 -6.41 4.92 -14.90
C CYS A 233 -6.46 5.71 -13.58
N LEU A 234 -5.34 6.34 -13.19
CA LEU A 234 -5.22 7.13 -11.97
C LEU A 234 -5.70 8.58 -12.14
N LYS A 235 -6.05 8.99 -13.36
CA LYS A 235 -6.56 10.34 -13.65
C LYS A 235 -8.08 10.43 -13.49
N TRP A 236 -8.75 9.31 -13.25
CA TRP A 236 -10.18 9.15 -13.46
C TRP A 236 -11.09 9.71 -12.35
N THR A 237 -10.56 10.12 -11.20
CA THR A 237 -11.42 10.48 -10.05
C THR A 237 -11.94 11.91 -10.05
N LEU A 238 -11.51 12.80 -10.97
CA LEU A 238 -11.92 14.21 -10.96
C LEU A 238 -13.25 14.49 -11.67
N GLU A 239 -13.64 13.65 -12.62
CA GLU A 239 -14.85 13.89 -13.43
C GLU A 239 -16.11 13.32 -12.76
N SER A 240 -16.01 12.20 -12.04
CA SER A 240 -17.16 11.61 -11.33
C SER A 240 -17.56 12.37 -10.07
N ILE A 241 -16.63 13.07 -9.41
CA ILE A 241 -16.95 13.87 -8.20
C ILE A 241 -17.72 15.14 -8.59
N LYS A 242 -17.46 15.71 -9.77
CA LYS A 242 -18.20 16.87 -10.26
C LYS A 242 -19.64 16.52 -10.65
N SER A 243 -19.88 15.34 -11.22
CA SER A 243 -21.23 14.92 -11.60
C SER A 243 -22.16 14.65 -10.41
N ASP A 244 -21.60 14.25 -9.27
CA ASP A 244 -22.40 13.95 -8.07
C ASP A 244 -22.75 15.22 -7.26
N GLN A 245 -22.03 16.33 -7.46
CA GLN A 245 -22.34 17.62 -6.84
C GLN A 245 -23.45 18.39 -7.57
N ASP A 246 -23.75 18.05 -8.82
CA ASP A 246 -24.79 18.71 -9.62
C ASP A 246 -26.22 18.17 -9.36
N TYR A 247 -26.37 17.14 -8.52
CA TYR A 247 -27.66 16.49 -8.24
C TYR A 247 -28.39 17.00 -6.97
N ASP A 248 -27.75 17.83 -6.14
CA ASP A 248 -28.33 18.33 -4.87
C ASP A 248 -28.93 19.75 -4.97
N ASP A 249 -28.95 20.37 -6.15
CA ASP A 249 -29.46 21.73 -6.37
C ASP A 249 -30.81 21.80 -7.13
N SER A 250 -31.54 20.68 -7.27
CA SER A 250 -32.83 20.62 -7.98
C SER A 250 -34.01 20.15 -7.15
#